data_AF-A0A1U8BYW2-F1
#
_entry.id   AF-A0A1U8BYW2-F1
#
_cell.length_a   1.000
_cell.length_b   1.000
_cell.length_c   1.000
_cell.angle_alpha   90.00
_cell.angle_beta   90.00
_cell.angle_gamma   90.00
#
_symmetry.space_group_name_H-M   'P 1'
#
loop_
_entity.id
_entity.type
_entity.pdbx_description
1 polymer ?
#
loop_
_entity_poly.entity_id
_entity_poly.type
_entity_poly.pdbx_seq_one_letter_code
_entity_poly.pdbx_strand_id
1 'polypeptide(L)'
;MHTSHQFLLLSSPPAKEARFRTAKKLYGSTFAFHGSHIENWHSILRNGLVNASYTKLQLHGAAYGKGIYLSPISSISFGYSGKQYSLATLTLYCIHL
;
A
#
# COMPACT_ATOMS: atom_id res chain seq x y z
N MET A 1 -1.03 -17.43 -1.94
CA MET A 1 0.24 -17.00 -2.58
C MET A 1 1.26 -18.09 -2.36
N HIS A 2 1.67 -18.79 -3.41
CA HIS A 2 2.75 -19.78 -3.36
C HIS A 2 3.80 -19.32 -4.37
N THR A 3 4.71 -18.46 -3.93
CA THR A 3 5.87 -18.00 -4.71
C THR A 3 7.13 -18.52 -4.02
N SER A 4 8.14 -18.90 -4.79
CA SER A 4 9.43 -19.35 -4.26
C SER A 4 10.22 -18.21 -3.61
N HIS A 5 9.92 -16.96 -3.96
CA HIS A 5 10.63 -15.79 -3.47
C HIS A 5 9.67 -14.67 -3.07
N GLN A 6 9.96 -14.03 -1.95
CA GLN A 6 9.28 -12.83 -1.48
C GLN A 6 10.34 -11.78 -1.14
N PHE A 7 10.17 -10.56 -1.66
CA PHE A 7 11.08 -9.46 -1.44
C PHE A 7 10.40 -8.39 -0.59
N LEU A 8 11.15 -7.80 0.35
CA LEU A 8 10.73 -6.65 1.13
C LEU A 8 11.60 -5.45 0.74
N LEU A 9 10.96 -4.39 0.27
CA LEU A 9 11.62 -3.11 0.00
C LEU A 9 11.22 -2.11 1.08
N LEU A 10 12.20 -1.62 1.83
CA LEU A 10 12.03 -0.52 2.77
C LEU A 10 12.83 0.67 2.25
N SER A 11 12.14 1.74 1.86
CA SER A 11 12.77 2.96 1.38
C SER A 11 11.96 4.18 1.81
N SER A 12 12.58 5.08 2.56
CA SER A 12 11.96 6.33 3.01
C SER A 12 13.03 7.38 3.31
N PRO A 13 12.82 8.66 2.93
CA PRO A 13 13.71 9.74 3.35
C PRO A 13 13.84 9.82 4.88
N PRO A 14 15.03 10.14 5.44
CA PRO A 14 15.25 10.16 6.89
C PRO A 14 14.23 11.01 7.67
N ALA A 15 13.82 12.16 7.11
CA ALA A 15 12.82 13.02 7.73
C ALA A 15 11.42 12.37 7.82
N LYS A 16 11.03 11.55 6.81
CA LYS A 16 9.75 10.83 6.80
C LYS A 16 9.78 9.69 7.82
N GLU A 17 10.89 8.96 7.89
CA GLU A 17 11.08 7.89 8.88
C GLU A 17 11.09 8.43 10.32
N ALA A 18 11.73 9.58 10.57
CA ALA A 18 11.71 10.21 11.89
C ALA A 18 10.28 10.54 12.35
N ARG A 19 9.45 11.12 11.46
CA ARG A 19 8.03 11.38 11.72
C ARG A 19 7.26 10.08 11.98
N PHE A 20 7.51 9.05 11.18
CA PHE A 20 6.90 7.73 11.34
C PHE A 20 7.20 7.15 12.73
N ARG A 21 8.46 7.17 13.17
CA ARG A 21 8.88 6.64 14.49
C ARG A 21 8.24 7.39 15.65
N THR A 22 8.13 8.71 15.57
CA THR A 22 7.45 9.51 16.61
C THR A 22 5.98 9.14 16.69
N ALA A 23 5.25 9.12 15.56
CA ALA A 23 3.84 8.76 15.54
C ALA A 23 3.61 7.30 15.98
N LYS A 24 4.49 6.37 15.59
CA LYS A 24 4.43 4.96 16.02
C LYS A 24 4.53 4.81 17.54
N LYS A 25 5.34 5.63 18.23
CA LYS A 25 5.43 5.61 19.70
C LYS A 25 4.15 6.13 20.37
N LEU A 26 3.46 7.07 19.74
CA LEU A 26 2.25 7.69 20.29
C LEU A 26 0.99 6.87 20.03
N TYR A 27 0.85 6.31 18.83
CA TYR A 27 -0.40 5.69 18.36
C TYR A 27 -0.26 4.18 18.05
N GLY A 28 0.95 3.64 18.09
CA GLY A 28 1.24 2.30 17.59
C GLY A 28 1.35 2.25 16.07
N SER A 29 1.54 1.04 15.54
CA SER A 29 1.56 0.78 14.10
C SER A 29 1.22 -0.67 13.84
N THR A 30 0.56 -0.96 12.73
CA THR A 30 0.31 -2.33 12.27
C THR A 30 0.76 -2.53 10.84
N PHE A 31 0.97 -3.78 10.44
CA PHE A 31 1.26 -4.13 9.06
C PHE A 31 -0.05 -4.45 8.32
N ALA A 32 -0.18 -3.95 7.10
CA ALA A 32 -1.30 -4.23 6.22
C ALA A 32 -0.84 -4.27 4.75
N PHE A 33 -1.58 -4.97 3.92
CA PHE A 33 -1.31 -5.10 2.50
C PHE A 33 -2.10 -4.08 1.68
N HIS A 34 -1.47 -3.52 0.66
CA HIS A 34 -2.14 -2.75 -0.39
C HIS A 34 -1.81 -3.38 -1.74
N GLY A 35 -2.84 -3.72 -2.51
CA GLY A 35 -2.70 -4.15 -3.90
C GLY A 35 -3.03 -3.01 -4.83
N SER A 36 -2.25 -2.90 -5.90
CA SER A 36 -2.46 -1.94 -6.97
C SER A 36 -1.86 -2.52 -8.24
N HIS A 37 -2.43 -2.14 -9.38
CA HIS A 37 -1.89 -2.48 -10.69
C HIS A 37 -0.42 -2.07 -10.86
N ILE A 38 0.31 -2.79 -11.72
CA ILE A 38 1.77 -2.66 -11.90
C ILE A 38 2.19 -1.24 -12.30
N GLU A 39 1.41 -0.58 -13.17
CA GLU A 39 1.66 0.76 -13.69
C GLU A 39 1.69 1.85 -12.60
N ASN A 40 1.01 1.63 -11.48
CA ASN A 40 0.93 2.62 -10.40
C ASN A 40 2.14 2.59 -9.47
N TRP A 41 2.88 1.47 -9.41
CA TRP A 41 3.97 1.28 -8.44
C TRP A 41 5.09 2.30 -8.60
N HIS A 42 5.36 2.75 -9.82
CA HIS A 42 6.35 3.78 -10.07
C HIS A 42 6.04 5.10 -9.33
N SER A 43 4.77 5.51 -9.33
CA SER A 43 4.32 6.69 -8.58
C SER A 43 4.31 6.42 -7.08
N ILE A 44 3.77 5.27 -6.67
CA ILE A 44 3.67 4.87 -5.25
C ILE A 44 5.04 4.82 -4.58
N LEU A 45 6.07 4.30 -5.26
CA LEU A 45 7.43 4.21 -4.71
C LEU A 45 8.07 5.57 -4.49
N ARG A 46 7.73 6.58 -5.30
CA ARG A 46 8.28 7.94 -5.16
C ARG A 46 7.46 8.82 -4.22
N ASN A 47 6.14 8.76 -4.34
CA ASN A 47 5.22 9.69 -3.70
C ASN A 47 4.56 9.09 -2.45
N GLY A 48 4.62 7.77 -2.28
CA GLY A 48 3.82 7.04 -1.31
C GLY A 48 2.39 6.79 -1.81
N LEU A 49 1.59 6.13 -0.98
CA LEU A 49 0.16 5.99 -1.20
C LEU A 49 -0.52 7.34 -1.02
N VAL A 50 -1.41 7.68 -1.94
CA VAL A 50 -2.20 8.91 -1.92
C VAL A 50 -3.67 8.58 -1.85
N ASN A 51 -4.43 9.39 -1.12
CA ASN A 51 -5.88 9.29 -1.10
C ASN A 51 -6.45 9.87 -2.41
N ALA A 52 -6.77 8.99 -3.35
CA ALA A 52 -7.30 9.35 -4.67
C ALA A 52 -8.83 9.42 -4.73
N SER A 53 -9.55 9.20 -3.62
CA SER A 53 -11.01 9.19 -3.60
C SER A 53 -11.59 10.52 -4.10
N TYR A 54 -12.60 10.42 -4.98
CA TYR A 54 -13.29 11.53 -5.65
C TYR A 54 -12.39 12.41 -6.52
N THR A 55 -11.27 11.87 -7.00
CA THR A 55 -10.40 12.52 -7.98
C THR A 55 -10.46 11.78 -9.32
N LYS A 56 -9.88 12.38 -10.37
CA LYS A 56 -9.69 11.73 -11.67
C LYS A 56 -8.80 10.49 -11.62
N LEU A 57 -8.04 10.30 -10.54
CA LEU A 57 -7.15 9.15 -10.33
C LEU A 57 -7.81 8.00 -9.55
N GLN A 58 -9.10 8.12 -9.21
CA GLN A 58 -9.82 7.06 -8.50
C GLN A 58 -10.01 5.83 -9.41
N LEU A 59 -9.42 4.70 -9.04
CA LEU A 59 -9.56 3.43 -9.77
C LEU A 59 -10.78 2.62 -9.33
N HIS A 60 -11.11 2.66 -8.04
CA HIS A 60 -12.22 1.91 -7.44
C HIS A 60 -13.10 2.85 -6.60
N GLY A 61 -14.35 2.44 -6.36
CA GLY A 61 -15.27 3.21 -5.52
C GLY A 61 -14.77 3.40 -4.09
N ALA A 62 -15.35 4.38 -3.39
CA ALA A 62 -15.02 4.72 -2.00
C ALA A 62 -16.08 4.17 -1.02
N ALA A 63 -16.20 2.83 -0.95
CA ALA A 63 -17.29 2.15 -0.24
C ALA A 63 -17.41 2.51 1.26
N TYR A 64 -16.29 2.75 1.93
CA TYR A 64 -16.20 3.18 3.33
C TYR A 64 -15.77 4.65 3.46
N GLY A 65 -16.00 5.44 2.42
CA GLY A 65 -15.60 6.85 2.38
C GLY A 65 -14.17 7.08 1.87
N LYS A 66 -13.74 8.34 2.01
CA LYS A 66 -12.49 8.87 1.43
C LYS A 66 -11.27 8.26 2.13
N GLY A 67 -10.44 7.49 1.44
CA GLY A 67 -9.30 6.86 2.12
C GLY A 67 -8.39 5.99 1.26
N ILE A 68 -7.31 5.54 1.89
CA ILE A 68 -6.41 4.50 1.37
C ILE A 68 -6.89 3.17 1.94
N TYR A 69 -7.20 2.22 1.07
CA TYR A 69 -7.76 0.92 1.45
C TYR A 69 -6.63 -0.09 1.63
N LEU A 70 -6.68 -0.80 2.75
CA LEU A 70 -5.66 -1.74 3.21
C LEU A 70 -6.34 -2.97 3.80
N SER A 71 -5.65 -4.11 3.81
CA SER A 71 -6.16 -5.34 4.44
C SER A 71 -5.04 -6.08 5.16
N PRO A 72 -5.28 -6.64 6.36
CA PRO A 72 -4.33 -7.55 7.00
C PRO A 72 -4.23 -8.90 6.27
N ILE A 73 -5.19 -9.20 5.40
CA ILE A 73 -5.25 -10.44 4.62
C ILE A 73 -4.75 -10.16 3.20
N SER A 74 -3.61 -10.77 2.85
CA SER A 74 -2.93 -10.56 1.57
C SER A 74 -3.79 -10.94 0.36
N SER A 75 -4.61 -11.99 0.45
CA SER A 75 -5.47 -12.44 -0.66
C SER A 75 -6.54 -11.41 -1.04
N ILE A 76 -7.04 -10.62 -0.08
CA ILE A 76 -7.98 -9.52 -0.35
C ILE A 76 -7.27 -8.44 -1.16
N SER A 77 -6.12 -7.96 -0.67
CA SER A 77 -5.36 -6.92 -1.36
C SER A 77 -4.85 -7.38 -2.72
N PHE A 78 -4.48 -8.65 -2.87
CA PHE A 78 -4.05 -9.22 -4.15
C PHE A 78 -5.11 -9.09 -5.26
N GLY A 79 -6.40 -9.11 -4.91
CA GLY A 79 -7.48 -8.87 -5.87
C GLY A 79 -7.42 -7.49 -6.56
N TYR A 80 -6.72 -6.52 -5.95
CA TYR A 80 -6.51 -5.17 -6.47
C TYR A 80 -5.19 -4.99 -7.24
N SER A 81 -4.36 -6.04 -7.36
CA SER A 81 -3.07 -5.96 -8.06
C SER A 81 -3.15 -6.12 -9.59
N GLY A 82 -4.35 -6.27 -10.15
CA GLY A 82 -4.58 -6.53 -11.57
C GLY A 82 -4.47 -8.03 -11.92
N LYS A 83 -5.36 -8.53 -12.80
CA LYS A 83 -5.47 -9.96 -13.14
C LYS A 83 -4.58 -10.43 -14.30
N GLN A 84 -3.67 -9.61 -14.83
CA GLN A 84 -3.11 -9.83 -16.16
C GLN A 84 -1.59 -10.04 -16.14
N TYR A 85 -1.19 -11.29 -16.47
CA TYR A 85 0.17 -11.83 -16.61
C TYR A 85 0.98 -12.01 -15.32
N SER A 86 2.02 -12.84 -15.39
CA SER A 86 2.78 -13.48 -14.30
C SER A 86 3.45 -12.57 -13.25
N LEU A 87 3.16 -11.27 -13.23
CA LEU A 87 3.77 -10.26 -12.38
C LEU A 87 2.69 -9.43 -11.67
N ALA A 88 1.99 -10.06 -10.72
CA ALA A 88 1.15 -9.34 -9.77
C ALA A 88 1.99 -8.90 -8.57
N THR A 89 2.07 -7.59 -8.33
CA THR A 89 2.85 -7.01 -7.23
C THR A 89 1.93 -6.68 -6.05
N LEU A 90 2.30 -7.16 -4.87
CA LEU A 90 1.68 -6.82 -3.60
C LEU A 90 2.73 -6.20 -2.69
N THR A 91 2.43 -5.07 -2.06
CA THR A 91 3.34 -4.49 -1.07
C THR A 91 2.72 -4.50 0.32
N LEU A 92 3.56 -4.86 1.28
CA LEU A 92 3.28 -4.73 2.70
C LEU A 92 3.60 -3.30 3.15
N TYR A 93 2.61 -2.62 3.68
CA TYR A 93 2.74 -1.30 4.29
C TYR A 93 2.73 -1.43 5.80
N CYS A 94 3.64 -0.71 6.46
CA CYS A 94 3.52 -0.42 7.87
C CYS A 94 2.70 0.87 8.01
N ILE A 95 1.52 0.77 8.60
CA ILE A 95 0.57 1.88 8.72
C ILE A 95 0.44 2.34 10.17
N HIS A 96 0.13 3.63 10.33
CA HIS A 96 -0.41 4.18 11.56
C HIS A 96 -1.92 3.89 11.60
N LEU A 97 -2.40 3.42 12.74
CA LEU A 97 -3.82 3.50 13.11
C LEU A 97 -4.08 4.85 13.78
#